data_AF-A0A432EJ95-F1
#
_entry.id   AF-A0A432EJ95-F1
#
_cell.length_a   1.000
_cell.length_b   1.000
_cell.length_c   1.000
_cell.angle_alpha   90.00
_cell.angle_beta   90.00
_cell.angle_gamma   90.00
#
_symmetry.space_group_name_H-M   'P 1'
#
loop_
_entity.id
_entity.type
_entity.pdbx_description
1 polymer ?
#
loop_
_entity_poly.entity_id
_entity_poly.type
_entity_poly.pdbx_seq_one_letter_code
_entity_poly.pdbx_strand_id
1 'polypeptide(L)'
;MFIRYRDAKQAIDRLLDVGVDAKSISLIGEHVQEGLVAAQGLEMLDDELPLLGVQEANLHCYKCLVFGGFFLVIISGNHTQVDHACSHLEKTKHADVSLHFNAPPQPARL
;
A
#
# COMPACT_ATOMS: atom_id res chain seq x y z
N MET A 1 4.53 -1.57 5.54
CA MET A 1 5.17 -2.89 5.41
C MET A 1 5.29 -3.52 6.79
N PHE A 2 5.02 -4.82 6.88
CA PHE A 2 4.99 -5.60 8.12
C PHE A 2 5.76 -6.90 7.95
N ILE A 3 6.43 -7.35 9.02
CA ILE A 3 7.15 -8.63 9.04
C ILE A 3 6.16 -9.81 9.23
N ARG A 4 5.05 -9.60 9.94
CA ARG A 4 4.11 -10.66 10.31
C ARG A 4 2.71 -10.37 9.76
N TYR A 5 2.07 -11.41 9.23
CA TYR A 5 0.68 -11.36 8.77
C TYR A 5 -0.27 -10.82 9.85
N ARG A 6 -0.12 -11.27 11.10
CA ARG A 6 -0.96 -10.84 12.22
C ARG A 6 -0.88 -9.32 12.46
N ASP A 7 0.32 -8.76 12.38
CA ASP A 7 0.51 -7.32 12.61
C ASP A 7 -0.11 -6.51 11.44
N ALA A 8 0.01 -7.03 10.21
CA ALA A 8 -0.65 -6.44 9.05
C ALA A 8 -2.18 -6.47 9.18
N LYS A 9 -2.78 -7.59 9.57
CA LYS A 9 -4.23 -7.70 9.79
C LYS A 9 -4.71 -6.78 10.91
N GLN A 10 -3.99 -6.73 12.04
CA GLN A 10 -4.34 -5.82 13.13
C GLN A 10 -4.29 -4.34 12.70
N ALA A 11 -3.33 -3.98 11.83
CA ALA A 11 -3.28 -2.63 11.27
C ALA A 11 -4.48 -2.35 10.36
N ILE A 12 -4.89 -3.31 9.53
CA ILE A 12 -6.09 -3.19 8.68
C ILE A 12 -7.35 -3.03 9.55
N ASP A 13 -7.54 -3.87 10.56
CA ASP A 13 -8.71 -3.77 11.46
C ASP A 13 -8.79 -2.38 12.11
N ARG A 14 -7.67 -1.83 12.55
CA ARG A 14 -7.61 -0.46 13.08
C ARG A 14 -7.94 0.61 12.05
N LEU A 15 -7.52 0.44 10.80
CA LEU A 15 -7.85 1.37 9.71
C LEU A 15 -9.36 1.36 9.43
N LEU A 16 -9.97 0.17 9.44
CA LEU A 16 -11.42 0.02 9.30
C LEU A 16 -12.18 0.67 10.46
N ASP A 17 -11.71 0.48 11.70
CA ASP A 17 -12.33 1.08 12.90
C ASP A 17 -12.31 2.61 12.89
N VAL A 18 -11.32 3.23 12.22
CA VAL A 18 -11.22 4.69 12.08
C VAL A 18 -11.85 5.21 10.77
N GLY A 19 -12.58 4.35 10.05
CA GLY A 19 -13.40 4.74 8.91
C GLY A 19 -12.68 4.76 7.56
N VAL A 20 -11.52 4.13 7.43
CA VAL A 20 -10.91 3.89 6.10
C VAL A 20 -11.75 2.84 5.35
N ASP A 21 -12.08 3.11 4.09
CA ASP A 21 -12.89 2.21 3.27
C ASP A 21 -12.12 0.91 2.98
N ALA A 22 -12.73 -0.24 3.26
CA ALA A 22 -12.15 -1.55 2.96
C ALA A 22 -11.77 -1.71 1.48
N LYS A 23 -12.50 -1.06 0.56
CA LYS A 23 -12.18 -1.09 -0.89
C LYS A 23 -10.87 -0.38 -1.24
N SER A 24 -10.40 0.49 -0.36
CA SER A 24 -9.19 1.27 -0.55
C SER A 24 -7.97 0.60 0.08
N ILE A 25 -8.14 -0.56 0.71
CA ILE A 25 -7.09 -1.31 1.40
C ILE A 25 -6.80 -2.59 0.61
N SER A 26 -5.52 -2.90 0.42
CA SER A 26 -5.07 -4.20 -0.10
C SER A 26 -3.95 -4.77 0.78
N LEU A 27 -3.96 -6.09 0.98
CA LEU A 27 -2.95 -6.84 1.72
C LEU A 27 -2.26 -7.83 0.78
N ILE A 28 -0.95 -7.71 0.67
CA ILE A 28 -0.14 -8.45 -0.28
C ILE A 28 1.02 -9.11 0.45
N GLY A 29 1.15 -10.43 0.28
CA GLY A 29 2.26 -11.25 0.70
C GLY A 29 2.51 -12.33 -0.36
N GLU A 30 3.54 -13.16 -0.18
CA GLU A 30 3.93 -14.17 -1.17
C GLU A 30 2.76 -15.10 -1.57
N HIS A 31 1.93 -15.46 -0.59
CA HIS A 31 0.76 -16.32 -0.77
C HIS A 31 -0.54 -15.66 -0.27
N VAL A 32 -0.55 -14.34 -0.17
CA VAL A 32 -1.70 -13.56 0.34
C VAL A 32 -1.97 -12.44 -0.64
N GLN A 33 -3.17 -12.41 -1.21
CA GLN A 33 -3.66 -11.31 -2.04
C GLN A 33 -5.10 -11.01 -1.63
N GLU A 34 -5.28 -9.94 -0.85
CA GLU A 34 -6.60 -9.44 -0.43
C GLU A 34 -6.76 -8.00 -0.91
N GLY A 35 -7.93 -7.64 -1.46
CA GLY A 35 -8.22 -6.29 -1.94
C GLY A 35 -8.15 -6.15 -3.46
N LEU A 36 -7.95 -4.92 -3.95
CA LEU A 36 -7.96 -4.61 -5.38
C LEU A 36 -6.58 -4.66 -6.01
N VAL A 37 -5.53 -4.29 -5.27
CA VAL A 37 -4.15 -4.32 -5.77
C VAL A 37 -3.61 -5.75 -5.70
N ALA A 38 -2.96 -6.18 -6.78
CA ALA A 38 -2.48 -7.53 -7.06
C ALA A 38 -3.57 -8.60 -7.03
N ALA A 39 -4.84 -8.22 -7.26
CA ALA A 39 -5.96 -9.15 -7.25
C ALA A 39 -5.83 -10.28 -8.30
N GLN A 40 -5.07 -10.04 -9.38
CA GLN A 40 -4.80 -11.03 -10.41
C GLN A 40 -3.42 -11.71 -10.26
N GLY A 41 -2.61 -11.31 -9.27
CA GLY A 41 -1.27 -11.85 -9.03
C GLY A 41 -0.22 -10.80 -8.73
N LEU A 42 0.93 -11.23 -8.20
CA LEU A 42 2.06 -10.35 -7.84
C LEU A 42 2.73 -9.71 -9.06
N GLU A 43 2.59 -10.33 -10.23
CA GLU A 43 3.05 -9.81 -11.52
C GLU A 43 2.38 -8.47 -11.87
N MET A 44 1.14 -8.25 -11.42
CA MET A 44 0.41 -7.01 -11.69
C MET A 44 0.94 -5.82 -10.91
N LEU A 45 1.80 -6.03 -9.90
CA LEU A 45 2.38 -4.93 -9.12
C LEU A 45 3.19 -3.97 -9.99
N ASP A 46 3.82 -4.46 -11.06
CA ASP A 46 4.62 -3.63 -11.95
C ASP A 46 3.75 -2.64 -12.74
N ASP A 47 2.48 -2.98 -12.99
CA ASP A 47 1.52 -2.15 -13.71
C ASP A 47 0.67 -1.28 -12.76
N GLU A 48 0.29 -1.82 -11.59
CA GLU A 48 -0.68 -1.19 -10.70
C GLU A 48 -0.05 -0.16 -9.74
N LEU A 49 1.13 -0.45 -9.20
CA LEU A 49 1.78 0.45 -8.24
C LEU A 49 2.19 1.80 -8.86
N PRO A 50 2.65 1.88 -10.13
CA PRO A 50 2.87 3.17 -10.80
C PRO A 50 1.62 4.03 -10.90
N LEU A 51 0.45 3.44 -11.10
CA LEU A 51 -0.83 4.15 -11.13
C LEU A 51 -1.18 4.78 -9.77
N LEU A 52 -0.62 4.22 -8.69
CA LEU A 52 -0.72 4.71 -7.32
C LEU A 52 0.41 5.68 -6.94
N GLY A 53 1.26 6.06 -7.90
CA GLY A 53 2.35 7.02 -7.69
C GLY A 53 3.64 6.41 -7.15
N VAL A 54 3.73 5.07 -7.06
CA VAL A 54 4.97 4.40 -6.69
C VAL A 54 5.95 4.52 -7.85
N GLN A 55 7.12 5.09 -7.57
CA GLN A 55 8.17 5.18 -8.59
C GLN A 55 8.73 3.81 -8.94
N GLU A 56 9.11 3.63 -10.21
CA GLU A 56 9.66 2.38 -10.74
C GLU A 56 10.85 1.86 -9.91
N ALA A 57 11.70 2.76 -9.42
CA ALA A 57 12.83 2.45 -8.55
C ALA A 57 12.44 1.74 -7.24
N ASN A 58 11.21 1.95 -6.74
CA ASN A 58 10.71 1.34 -5.51
C ASN A 58 9.93 0.03 -5.76
N LEU A 59 9.47 -0.22 -6.99
CA LEU A 59 8.70 -1.42 -7.34
C LEU A 59 9.49 -2.70 -7.06
N HIS A 60 10.75 -2.71 -7.51
CA HIS A 60 11.63 -3.86 -7.31
C HIS A 60 11.82 -4.15 -5.81
N CYS A 61 11.99 -3.12 -4.99
CA CYS A 61 12.10 -3.24 -3.55
C CYS A 61 10.84 -3.88 -2.93
N TYR A 62 9.65 -3.43 -3.32
CA TYR A 62 8.39 -3.97 -2.80
C TYR A 62 8.17 -5.43 -3.19
N LYS A 63 8.49 -5.82 -4.43
CA LYS A 63 8.42 -7.23 -4.85
C LYS A 63 9.41 -8.09 -4.06
N CYS A 64 10.65 -7.63 -3.92
CA CYS A 64 11.67 -8.33 -3.12
C CYS A 64 11.25 -8.50 -1.66
N LEU A 65 10.59 -7.50 -1.06
CA LEU A 65 10.04 -7.62 0.29
C LEU A 65 8.94 -8.69 0.34
N VAL A 66 8.00 -8.68 -0.61
CA VAL A 66 6.93 -9.69 -0.66
C VAL A 66 7.50 -11.11 -0.81
N PHE A 67 8.44 -11.33 -1.74
CA PHE A 67 9.14 -12.61 -1.91
C PHE A 67 10.04 -12.96 -0.72
N GLY A 68 10.46 -11.98 0.07
CA GLY A 68 11.20 -12.16 1.32
C GLY A 68 10.31 -12.53 2.52
N GLY A 69 9.01 -12.72 2.31
CA GLY A 69 8.05 -13.08 3.36
C GLY A 69 7.44 -11.90 4.12
N PHE A 70 7.64 -10.67 3.64
CA PHE A 70 7.02 -9.48 4.22
C PHE A 70 5.61 -9.26 3.66
N PHE A 71 4.83 -8.48 4.39
CA PHE A 71 3.46 -8.13 4.05
C PHE A 71 3.35 -6.63 3.76
N LEU A 72 2.80 -6.30 2.59
CA LEU A 72 2.48 -4.93 2.20
C LEU A 72 1.00 -4.68 2.48
N VAL A 73 0.72 -3.63 3.24
CA VAL A 73 -0.62 -3.05 3.33
C VAL A 73 -0.59 -1.79 2.49
N ILE A 74 -1.39 -1.76 1.43
CA ILE A 74 -1.49 -0.65 0.49
C ILE A 74 -2.81 0.06 0.77
N ILE A 75 -2.75 1.36 1.01
CA ILE A 75 -3.94 2.22 1.09
C ILE A 75 -3.93 3.14 -0.13
N SER A 76 -4.92 3.01 -0.99
CA SER A 76 -5.14 3.89 -2.14
C SER A 76 -6.24 4.91 -1.81
N GLY A 77 -6.22 6.07 -2.46
CA GLY A 77 -7.21 7.11 -2.22
C GLY A 77 -6.71 8.50 -2.61
N ASN A 78 -7.50 9.52 -2.27
CA ASN A 78 -7.03 10.91 -2.39
C ASN A 78 -6.05 11.26 -1.27
N HIS A 79 -5.42 12.44 -1.39
CA HIS A 79 -4.40 12.90 -0.46
C HIS A 79 -4.87 12.90 1.01
N THR A 80 -6.08 13.40 1.28
CA THR A 80 -6.66 13.45 2.63
C THR A 80 -6.89 12.07 3.22
N GLN A 81 -7.39 11.12 2.41
CA GLN A 81 -7.64 9.75 2.86
C GLN A 81 -6.35 9.00 3.19
N VAL A 82 -5.34 9.15 2.33
CA VAL A 82 -4.02 8.52 2.51
C VAL A 82 -3.30 9.11 3.73
N ASP A 83 -3.33 10.44 3.90
CA ASP A 83 -2.72 11.13 5.03
C ASP A 83 -3.41 10.73 6.36
N HIS A 84 -4.74 10.68 6.38
CA HIS A 84 -5.49 10.19 7.53
C HIS A 84 -5.08 8.76 7.91
N ALA A 85 -5.06 7.83 6.96
CA ALA A 85 -4.61 6.45 7.19
C ALA A 85 -3.15 6.38 7.69
N CYS A 86 -2.25 7.18 7.13
CA CYS A 86 -0.85 7.25 7.52
C CYS A 86 -0.68 7.62 8.99
N SER A 87 -1.43 8.63 9.46
CA SER A 87 -1.37 9.10 10.85
C SER A 87 -1.75 8.02 11.89
N HIS A 88 -2.49 6.99 11.47
CA HIS A 88 -2.82 5.83 12.28
C HIS A 88 -1.79 4.70 12.17
N LEU A 89 -1.19 4.52 10.98
CA LEU A 89 -0.15 3.53 10.75
C LEU A 89 1.20 3.88 11.41
N GLU A 90 1.60 5.15 11.40
CA GLU A 90 2.85 5.61 12.04
C GLU A 90 2.89 5.34 13.55
N LYS A 91 1.73 5.22 14.19
CA LYS A 91 1.60 4.86 15.61
C LYS A 91 1.84 3.36 15.87
N THR A 92 2.01 2.56 14.81
CA THR A 92 2.20 1.11 14.89
C THR A 92 3.69 0.76 14.88
N LYS A 93 4.21 0.29 16.02
CA LYS A 93 5.65 0.00 16.23
C LYS A 93 6.28 -1.05 15.30
N HIS A 94 5.48 -1.80 14.55
CA HIS A 94 5.94 -2.86 13.64
C HIS A 94 5.66 -2.57 12.17
N ALA A 95 5.33 -1.31 11.84
CA ALA A 95 5.08 -0.87 10.49
C ALA A 95 6.23 0.01 10.00
N ASP A 96 6.79 -0.32 8.84
CA ASP A 96 7.55 0.63 8.03
C ASP A 96 6.59 1.30 7.04
N VAL A 97 6.44 2.62 7.11
CA VAL A 97 5.41 3.37 6.37
C VAL A 97 6.09 4.21 5.29
N SER A 98 5.58 4.13 4.06
CA SER A 98 6.02 4.96 2.94
C SER A 98 4.81 5.54 2.23
N LEU A 99 4.88 6.82 1.89
CA LEU A 99 3.84 7.53 1.17
C LEU A 99 4.27 7.78 -0.27
N HIS A 100 3.35 7.49 -1.19
CA HIS A 100 3.54 7.72 -2.63
C HIS A 100 2.37 8.55 -3.14
N PHE A 101 2.68 9.54 -3.95
CA PHE A 101 1.69 10.39 -4.60
C PHE A 101 2.04 10.54 -6.06
N ASN A 102 1.02 10.47 -6.92
CA ASN A 102 1.16 10.87 -8.30
C ASN A 102 1.66 12.31 -8.37
N ALA A 103 2.62 12.58 -9.26
CA ALA A 103 3.04 13.94 -9.54
C ALA A 103 1.81 14.76 -9.97
N PRO A 104 1.70 16.04 -9.57
CA PRO A 104 0.64 16.90 -10.08
C PRO A 104 0.74 16.94 -11.62
N PRO A 105 -0.41 16.94 -12.34
CA PRO A 105 -0.38 17.02 -13.79
C PRO A 105 0.43 18.25 -14.20
N GLN A 106 1.48 18.03 -15.00
CA GLN A 106 2.27 19.13 -15.50
C GLN A 106 1.37 20.01 -16.35
N PRO A 107 1.37 21.35 -16.17
CA PRO A 107 0.60 22.23 -17.04
C PRO A 107 1.05 21.99 -18.48
N ALA A 108 0.08 21.79 -19.38
CA ALA A 108 0.35 21.63 -20.79
C ALA A 108 1.21 22.81 -21.26
N ARG A 109 2.42 22.53 -21.75
CA ARG A 109 3.24 23.54 -22.42
C ARG A 109 2.52 23.89 -23.72
N LEU A 110 1.92 25.08 -23.76
CA LEU A 110 1.41 25.73 -24.96
C LEU A 110 2.56 26.15 -25.87
#